data_AF-A0A4D4KXZ9-F1
#
_entry.id   AF-A0A4D4KXZ9-F1
#
_cell.length_a   1.000
_cell.length_b   1.000
_cell.length_c   1.000
_cell.angle_alpha   90.00
_cell.angle_beta   90.00
_cell.angle_gamma   90.00
#
_symmetry.space_group_name_H-M   'P 1'
#
loop_
_entity.id
_entity.type
_entity.pdbx_description
1 polymer ?
#
loop_
_entity_poly.entity_id
_entity_poly.type
_entity_poly.pdbx_seq_one_letter_code
_entity_poly.pdbx_strand_id
1 'polypeptide(L)'
;MHDSNQGGITAMTAVVNDQRTGRSLVSEELFGSLAHFVATHNGQTPERAERIADQAIAFLATVATATVPMVPSDDVDMGLHAFILHTKAYGEFCDQHAGRFLHHNPAPVAAGAPWKPSRPARTP
;
A
#
# COMPACT_ATOMS: atom_id res chain seq x y z
N MET A 1 -56.97 -11.05 30.63
CA MET A 1 -55.68 -11.15 31.35
C MET A 1 -54.60 -10.89 30.31
N HIS A 2 -53.80 -9.84 30.52
CA HIS A 2 -52.83 -9.31 29.57
C HIS A 2 -51.64 -10.27 29.43
N ASP A 3 -51.34 -10.71 28.20
CA ASP A 3 -50.04 -11.29 27.88
C ASP A 3 -49.17 -10.21 27.23
N SER A 4 -48.11 -9.85 27.96
CA SER A 4 -47.13 -8.84 27.57
C SER A 4 -46.16 -9.43 26.55
N ASN A 5 -46.21 -8.94 25.32
CA ASN A 5 -45.22 -9.26 24.29
C ASN A 5 -43.91 -8.50 24.55
N GLN A 6 -42.94 -9.16 25.18
CA GLN A 6 -41.56 -8.66 25.31
C GLN A 6 -40.82 -8.83 23.98
N GLY A 7 -40.75 -7.73 23.22
CA GLY A 7 -39.85 -7.61 22.08
C GLY A 7 -38.39 -7.65 22.55
N GLY A 8 -37.74 -8.79 22.35
CA GLY A 8 -36.30 -8.95 22.54
C GLY A 8 -35.55 -8.16 21.46
N ILE A 9 -34.98 -7.02 21.83
CA ILE A 9 -34.00 -6.31 21.01
C ILE A 9 -32.68 -7.08 21.10
N THR A 10 -32.32 -7.81 20.04
CA THR A 10 -30.97 -8.37 19.88
C THR A 10 -29.99 -7.20 19.79
N ALA A 11 -29.17 -7.00 20.82
CA ALA A 11 -28.10 -6.01 20.80
C ALA A 11 -27.05 -6.40 19.74
N MET A 12 -26.83 -5.55 18.73
CA MET A 12 -25.68 -5.69 17.84
C MET A 12 -24.42 -5.29 18.60
N THR A 13 -23.56 -6.26 18.90
CA THR A 13 -22.23 -6.01 19.43
C THR A 13 -21.35 -5.44 18.32
N ALA A 14 -20.90 -4.19 18.48
CA ALA A 14 -19.88 -3.61 17.60
C ALA A 14 -18.54 -4.33 17.85
N VAL A 15 -18.01 -4.99 16.83
CA VAL A 15 -16.63 -5.50 16.84
C VAL A 15 -15.69 -4.32 16.56
N VAL A 16 -14.81 -4.02 17.50
CA VAL A 16 -13.69 -3.09 17.29
C VAL A 16 -12.71 -3.80 16.36
N ASN A 17 -12.77 -3.50 15.07
CA ASN A 17 -11.85 -4.05 14.08
C ASN A 17 -10.63 -3.13 14.03
N ASP A 18 -9.55 -3.49 14.72
CA ASP A 18 -8.29 -2.75 14.67
C ASP A 18 -7.77 -2.75 13.22
N GLN A 19 -7.96 -1.63 12.52
CA GLN A 19 -7.58 -1.52 11.12
C GLN A 19 -6.05 -1.50 11.05
N ARG A 20 -5.41 -2.64 10.74
CA ARG A 20 -3.96 -2.68 10.50
C ARG A 20 -3.64 -1.88 9.25
N THR A 21 -2.87 -0.80 9.42
CA THR A 21 -2.34 0.01 8.32
C THR A 21 -1.07 -0.63 7.77
N GLY A 22 -0.68 -0.30 6.53
CA GLY A 22 0.59 -0.76 5.98
C GLY A 22 1.77 -0.26 6.80
N ARG A 23 1.71 0.99 7.30
CA ARG A 23 2.72 1.56 8.23
C ARG A 23 3.01 0.64 9.40
N SER A 24 2.00 -0.01 9.97
CA SER A 24 2.14 -0.90 11.13
C SER A 24 2.92 -2.20 10.85
N LEU A 25 3.20 -2.51 9.57
CA LEU A 25 3.90 -3.73 9.16
C LEU A 25 5.42 -3.53 9.01
N VAL A 26 5.92 -2.31 9.19
CA VAL A 26 7.33 -1.95 9.07
C VAL A 26 7.75 -1.06 10.24
N SER A 27 9.05 -0.84 10.41
CA SER A 27 9.52 0.15 11.38
C SER A 27 9.16 1.58 10.94
N GLU A 28 8.98 2.48 11.90
CA GLU A 28 8.72 3.91 11.62
C GLU A 28 9.84 4.53 10.78
N GLU A 29 11.10 4.13 11.03
CA GLU A 29 12.26 4.57 10.25
C GLU A 29 12.16 4.15 8.78
N LEU A 30 11.85 2.86 8.53
CA LEU A 30 11.68 2.37 7.16
C LEU A 30 10.51 3.07 6.50
N PHE A 31 9.37 3.19 7.19
CA PHE A 31 8.21 3.90 6.66
C PHE A 31 8.56 5.34 6.26
N GLY A 32 9.25 6.08 7.14
CA GLY A 32 9.71 7.44 6.86
C GLY A 32 10.63 7.52 5.64
N SER A 33 11.57 6.57 5.50
CA SER A 33 12.46 6.47 4.34
C SER A 33 11.68 6.25 3.04
N LEU A 34 10.69 5.34 3.05
CA LEU A 34 9.85 5.06 1.89
C LEU A 34 9.01 6.28 1.48
N ALA A 35 8.34 6.92 2.45
CA ALA A 35 7.56 8.12 2.19
C ALA A 35 8.44 9.27 1.67
N HIS A 36 9.63 9.47 2.25
CA HIS A 36 10.58 10.46 1.77
C HIS A 36 11.08 10.17 0.34
N PHE A 37 11.33 8.90 0.03
CA PHE A 37 11.72 8.47 -1.31
C PHE A 37 10.63 8.83 -2.33
N VAL A 38 9.37 8.49 -2.04
CA VAL A 38 8.21 8.78 -2.91
C VAL A 38 8.04 10.30 -3.09
N ALA A 39 8.14 11.08 -2.01
CA ALA A 39 8.03 12.54 -2.09
C ALA A 39 9.09 13.12 -3.03
N THR A 40 10.34 12.68 -2.88
CA THR A 40 11.49 13.21 -3.62
C THR A 40 11.51 12.78 -5.08
N HIS A 41 11.29 11.49 -5.36
CA HIS A 41 11.48 10.93 -6.71
C HIS A 41 10.23 10.99 -7.59
N ASN A 42 9.05 11.09 -6.97
CA ASN A 42 7.77 11.15 -7.69
C ASN A 42 7.10 12.54 -7.62
N GLY A 43 7.74 13.52 -6.96
CA GLY A 43 7.23 14.90 -6.86
C GLY A 43 5.92 15.01 -6.06
N GLN A 44 5.75 14.16 -5.06
CA GLN A 44 4.55 14.10 -4.23
C GLN A 44 4.67 14.98 -2.99
N THR A 45 3.56 15.56 -2.55
CA THR A 45 3.50 16.23 -1.23
C THR A 45 3.78 15.21 -0.12
N PRO A 46 4.41 15.59 1.01
CA PRO A 46 4.71 14.65 2.11
C PRO A 46 3.50 13.83 2.56
N GLU A 47 2.33 14.46 2.74
CA GLU A 47 1.12 13.79 3.20
C GLU A 47 0.60 12.77 2.19
N ARG A 48 0.75 13.05 0.90
CA ARG A 48 0.38 12.12 -0.18
C ARG A 48 1.38 10.97 -0.29
N ALA A 49 2.67 11.26 -0.12
CA ALA A 49 3.72 10.26 -0.13
C ALA A 49 3.57 9.26 1.03
N GLU A 50 3.18 9.71 2.22
CA GLU A 50 2.86 8.82 3.34
C GLU A 50 1.70 7.89 3.03
N ARG A 51 0.61 8.41 2.43
CA ARG A 51 -0.53 7.57 2.02
C ARG A 51 -0.15 6.56 0.95
N ILE A 52 0.70 6.96 -0.01
CA ILE A 52 1.22 6.06 -1.04
C ILE A 52 2.07 4.94 -0.42
N ALA A 53 3.01 5.30 0.46
CA ALA A 53 3.88 4.32 1.13
C ALA A 53 3.05 3.34 1.97
N ASP A 54 2.08 3.83 2.74
CA ASP A 54 1.17 3.00 3.53
C ASP A 54 0.42 1.99 2.66
N GLN A 55 -0.19 2.45 1.57
CA GLN A 55 -0.96 1.58 0.69
C GLN A 55 -0.08 0.62 -0.11
N ALA A 56 1.17 0.99 -0.44
CA ALA A 56 2.13 0.08 -1.07
C ALA A 56 2.53 -1.07 -0.15
N ILE A 57 2.78 -0.80 1.13
CA ILE A 57 3.10 -1.84 2.11
C ILE A 57 1.87 -2.76 2.33
N ALA A 58 0.68 -2.17 2.46
CA ALA A 58 -0.56 -2.94 2.58
C ALA A 58 -0.84 -3.82 1.35
N PHE A 59 -0.61 -3.28 0.15
CA PHE A 59 -0.71 -4.04 -1.11
C PHE A 59 0.26 -5.22 -1.10
N LEU A 60 1.53 -5.01 -0.75
CA LEU A 60 2.53 -6.08 -0.74
C LEU A 60 2.19 -7.19 0.27
N ALA A 61 1.72 -6.82 1.47
CA ALA A 61 1.23 -7.77 2.47
C ALA A 61 0.01 -8.56 1.96
N THR A 62 -0.86 -7.94 1.16
CA THR A 62 -1.99 -8.61 0.52
C THR A 62 -1.50 -9.58 -0.56
N VAL A 63 -0.55 -9.15 -1.41
CA VAL A 63 0.08 -9.99 -2.46
C VAL A 63 0.73 -11.23 -1.86
N ALA A 64 1.34 -11.11 -0.68
CA ALA A 64 2.01 -12.21 0.00
C ALA A 64 1.10 -13.44 0.24
N THR A 65 -0.21 -13.21 0.39
CA THR A 65 -1.20 -14.27 0.67
C THR A 65 -2.23 -14.48 -0.45
N ALA A 66 -2.19 -13.65 -1.50
CA ALA A 66 -3.15 -13.71 -2.59
C ALA A 66 -3.00 -15.00 -3.42
N THR A 67 -4.14 -15.58 -3.79
CA THR A 67 -4.23 -16.76 -4.68
C THR A 67 -4.49 -16.39 -6.13
N VAL A 68 -4.67 -15.09 -6.41
CA VAL A 68 -4.93 -14.54 -7.74
C VAL A 68 -3.89 -13.48 -8.10
N PRO A 69 -3.59 -13.27 -9.39
CA PRO A 69 -2.74 -12.16 -9.81
C PRO A 69 -3.34 -10.82 -9.39
N MET A 70 -2.50 -9.92 -8.90
CA MET A 70 -2.89 -8.56 -8.53
C MET A 70 -1.93 -7.55 -9.15
N VAL A 71 -2.47 -6.38 -9.49
CA VAL A 71 -1.74 -5.26 -10.08
C VAL A 71 -1.94 -4.05 -9.18
N PRO A 72 -0.89 -3.31 -8.80
CA PRO A 72 -1.05 -2.08 -8.03
C PRO A 72 -1.70 -0.99 -8.90
N SER A 73 -2.30 0.02 -8.28
CA SER A 73 -2.61 1.27 -8.97
C SER A 73 -1.32 2.07 -9.25
N ASP A 74 -1.36 3.04 -10.18
CA ASP A 74 -0.21 3.89 -10.50
C ASP A 74 0.43 4.54 -9.26
N ASP A 75 -0.40 5.03 -8.33
CA ASP A 75 0.09 5.63 -7.07
C ASP A 75 0.77 4.59 -6.17
N VAL A 76 0.14 3.41 -6.02
CA VAL A 76 0.67 2.32 -5.19
C VAL A 76 1.98 1.77 -5.79
N ASP A 77 2.11 1.75 -7.11
CA ASP A 77 3.31 1.30 -7.82
C ASP A 77 4.52 2.21 -7.50
N MET A 78 4.33 3.52 -7.31
CA MET A 78 5.39 4.43 -6.85
C MET A 78 5.96 4.00 -5.49
N GLY A 79 5.08 3.69 -4.53
CA GLY A 79 5.49 3.21 -3.21
C GLY A 79 6.09 1.80 -3.26
N LEU A 80 5.60 0.94 -4.15
CA LEU A 80 6.16 -0.39 -4.37
C LEU A 80 7.58 -0.30 -4.93
N HIS A 81 7.84 0.57 -5.91
CA HIS A 81 9.19 0.82 -6.43
C HIS A 81 10.11 1.35 -5.35
N ALA A 82 9.64 2.30 -4.54
CA ALA A 82 10.41 2.78 -3.39
C ALA A 82 10.81 1.59 -2.51
N PHE A 83 9.88 0.70 -2.15
CA PHE A 83 10.19 -0.44 -1.29
C PHE A 83 11.16 -1.42 -1.94
N ILE A 84 10.94 -1.80 -3.21
CA ILE A 84 11.84 -2.71 -3.96
C ILE A 84 13.28 -2.18 -3.97
N LEU A 85 13.47 -0.87 -4.11
CA LEU A 85 14.79 -0.24 -4.10
C LEU A 85 15.46 -0.26 -2.72
N HIS A 86 14.70 -0.41 -1.63
CA HIS A 86 15.21 -0.73 -0.30
C HIS A 86 15.43 -2.26 -0.19
N THR A 87 16.26 -2.79 -1.09
CA THR A 87 16.37 -4.22 -1.43
C THR A 87 16.50 -5.16 -0.22
N LYS A 88 17.29 -4.77 0.79
CA LYS A 88 17.44 -5.56 2.02
C LYS A 88 16.11 -5.67 2.78
N ALA A 89 15.50 -4.53 3.09
CA ALA A 89 14.23 -4.48 3.83
C ALA A 89 13.09 -5.14 3.03
N TYR A 90 13.07 -4.96 1.71
CA TYR A 90 12.11 -5.61 0.83
C TYR A 90 12.25 -7.14 0.85
N GLY A 91 13.49 -7.65 0.78
CA GLY A 91 13.76 -9.09 0.89
C GLY A 91 13.31 -9.66 2.24
N GLU A 92 13.68 -8.99 3.33
CA GLU A 92 13.27 -9.39 4.69
C GLU A 92 11.74 -9.39 4.84
N PHE A 93 11.06 -8.38 4.30
CA PHE A 93 9.60 -8.31 4.31
C PHE A 93 8.97 -9.46 3.50
N CYS A 94 9.50 -9.75 2.32
CA CYS A 94 9.05 -10.87 1.49
C CYS A 94 9.20 -12.21 2.21
N ASP A 95 10.35 -12.46 2.84
CA ASP A 95 10.60 -13.69 3.58
C ASP A 95 9.66 -13.82 4.78
N GLN A 96 9.44 -12.74 5.52
CA GLN A 96 8.56 -12.73 6.70
C GLN A 96 7.08 -12.94 6.36
N HIS A 97 6.58 -12.30 5.28
CA HIS A 97 5.15 -12.28 4.98
C HIS A 97 4.74 -13.31 3.92
N ALA A 98 5.62 -13.64 2.97
CA ALA A 98 5.32 -14.56 1.87
C ALA A 98 6.13 -15.86 1.92
N GLY A 99 7.19 -15.93 2.73
CA GLY A 99 8.14 -17.06 2.75
C GLY A 99 8.95 -17.22 1.46
N ARG A 100 8.93 -16.21 0.58
CA ARG A 100 9.62 -16.20 -0.71
C ARG A 100 9.74 -14.77 -1.23
N PHE A 101 10.73 -14.51 -2.07
CA PHE A 101 10.85 -13.23 -2.76
C PHE A 101 9.66 -13.00 -3.73
N LEU A 102 9.04 -11.83 -3.63
CA LEU A 102 7.99 -11.39 -4.54
C LEU A 102 8.64 -10.63 -5.70
N HIS A 103 8.78 -11.28 -6.85
CA HIS A 103 9.34 -10.62 -8.04
C HIS A 103 8.35 -9.63 -8.63
N HIS A 104 8.79 -8.37 -8.77
CA HIS A 104 8.06 -7.37 -9.53
C HIS A 104 8.54 -7.41 -10.99
N ASN A 105 7.59 -7.51 -11.92
CA ASN A 105 7.83 -7.32 -13.34
C ASN A 105 7.07 -6.08 -13.77
N PRO A 106 7.75 -4.98 -14.18
CA PRO A 106 7.08 -3.80 -14.68
C PRO A 106 6.12 -4.17 -15.80
N ALA A 107 4.96 -3.52 -15.85
CA ALA A 107 4.10 -3.66 -17.01
C ALA A 107 4.94 -3.36 -18.27
N PRO A 108 4.88 -4.20 -19.32
CA PRO A 108 5.54 -3.87 -20.57
C PRO A 108 5.07 -2.48 -20.97
N VAL A 109 6.00 -1.54 -21.13
CA VAL A 109 5.73 -0.22 -21.73
C VAL A 109 4.83 -0.50 -22.91
N ALA A 110 3.58 -0.02 -22.85
CA ALA A 110 2.60 -0.29 -23.89
C ALA A 110 3.28 0.02 -25.22
N ALA A 111 3.54 -1.02 -26.02
CA ALA A 111 4.19 -0.87 -27.30
C ALA A 111 3.29 0.04 -28.14
N GLY A 112 3.59 1.35 -28.16
CA GLY A 112 2.82 2.36 -28.89
C GLY A 112 2.26 3.54 -28.11
N ALA A 113 2.38 3.63 -26.78
CA ALA A 113 2.05 4.90 -26.10
C ALA A 113 3.26 5.84 -26.19
N PRO A 114 3.16 7.02 -26.85
CA PRO A 114 4.28 7.94 -26.91
C PRO A 114 4.59 8.43 -25.50
N TRP A 115 5.85 8.24 -25.07
CA TRP A 115 6.41 8.88 -23.89
C TRP A 115 6.07 10.37 -23.89
N LYS A 116 5.28 10.82 -22.91
CA LYS A 116 5.05 12.24 -22.66
C LYS A 116 5.96 12.64 -21.50
N PRO A 117 7.07 13.35 -21.73
CA PRO A 117 7.83 13.89 -20.62
C PRO A 117 6.94 14.85 -19.84
N SER A 118 6.98 14.74 -18.51
CA SER A 118 6.38 15.73 -17.60
C SER A 118 6.90 17.12 -17.99
N ARG A 119 5.99 18.09 -18.16
CA ARG A 119 6.38 19.47 -18.47
C ARG A 119 7.37 19.94 -17.39
N PRO A 120 8.50 20.58 -17.76
CA PRO A 120 9.34 21.22 -16.75
C PRO A 120 8.49 22.20 -15.95
N ALA A 121 8.71 22.24 -14.64
CA ALA A 121 8.07 23.18 -13.75
C ALA A 121 8.20 24.59 -14.35
N ARG A 122 7.07 25.26 -14.56
CA ARG A 122 7.05 26.63 -15.03
C ARG A 122 7.53 27.50 -13.86
N THR A 123 8.79 27.89 -13.88
CA THR A 123 9.30 28.93 -12.97
C THR A 123 8.63 30.26 -13.31
N PRO A 124 8.33 31.11 -12.30
CA PRO A 124 7.69 32.41 -12.49
C PRO A 124 8.57 33.39 -13.28
#